data_AF-A0A930QIR5-F1
#
_entry.id   AF-A0A930QIR5-F1
#
_cell.length_a   1.000
_cell.length_b   1.000
_cell.length_c   1.000
_cell.angle_alpha   90.00
_cell.angle_beta   90.00
_cell.angle_gamma   90.00
#
_symmetry.space_group_name_H-M   'P 1'
#
loop_
_entity.id
_entity.type
_entity.pdbx_description
1 polymer ?
#
loop_
_entity_poly.entity_id
_entity_poly.type
_entity_poly.pdbx_seq_one_letter_code
_entity_poly.pdbx_strand_id
1 'polypeptide(L)'
;MLIDKKYVPRHEKAFAMCHWLNAFAFFMLFLTALPLYTDTFRFLYNIFGDKTLMYAHRVFGVMFILTPIIGFVIARKGYIIMLKEIFSFGKKDMEFMQKFPLELMGKDPHMPPQ
;
A
#
# COMPACT_ATOMS: atom_id res chain seq x y z
N MET A 1 -23.72 15.91 -13.19
CA MET A 1 -22.42 15.44 -12.64
C MET A 1 -21.34 16.32 -13.27
N LEU A 2 -20.81 17.29 -12.52
CA LEU A 2 -19.80 18.23 -13.01
C LEU A 2 -18.48 17.48 -13.18
N ILE A 3 -18.18 17.04 -14.40
CA ILE A 3 -16.83 16.60 -14.76
C ILE A 3 -16.05 17.87 -15.07
N ASP A 4 -15.38 18.42 -14.06
CA ASP A 4 -14.34 19.43 -14.27
C ASP A 4 -13.24 18.79 -15.12
N LYS A 5 -12.97 19.35 -16.31
CA LYS A 5 -12.04 18.78 -17.32
C LYS A 5 -10.57 18.77 -16.88
N LYS A 6 -10.27 19.24 -15.65
CA LYS A 6 -8.94 19.29 -15.08
C LYS A 6 -8.38 17.93 -14.65
N TYR A 7 -9.22 16.94 -14.33
CA TYR A 7 -8.77 15.65 -13.81
C TYR A 7 -9.41 14.46 -14.53
N VAL A 8 -8.63 13.39 -14.69
CA VAL A 8 -9.09 12.10 -15.21
C VAL A 8 -9.15 11.10 -14.04
N PRO A 9 -10.31 10.47 -13.75
CA PRO A 9 -10.41 9.50 -12.67
C PRO A 9 -9.60 8.24 -13.00
N ARG A 10 -8.49 8.02 -12.28
CA ARG A 10 -7.61 6.85 -12.48
C ARG A 10 -8.09 5.60 -11.72
N HIS A 11 -8.55 5.76 -10.48
CA HIS A 11 -8.95 4.66 -9.61
C HIS A 11 -10.40 4.81 -9.11
N GLU A 12 -11.09 3.69 -8.97
CA GLU A 12 -12.42 3.64 -8.35
C GLU A 12 -12.33 3.98 -6.86
N LYS A 13 -13.31 4.73 -6.33
CA LYS A 13 -13.31 5.16 -4.92
C LYS A 13 -13.25 3.98 -3.94
N ALA A 14 -13.98 2.90 -4.23
CA ALA A 14 -13.98 1.69 -3.40
C ALA A 14 -12.59 1.03 -3.36
N PHE A 15 -11.92 0.93 -4.50
CA PHE A 15 -10.54 0.42 -4.58
C PHE A 15 -9.58 1.28 -3.75
N ALA A 16 -9.64 2.60 -3.90
CA ALA A 16 -8.80 3.54 -3.15
C ALA A 16 -9.05 3.44 -1.63
N MET A 17 -10.31 3.31 -1.21
CA MET A 17 -10.66 3.14 0.21
C MET A 17 -10.12 1.82 0.77
N CYS A 18 -10.30 0.70 0.06
CA CYS A 18 -9.73 -0.59 0.45
C CYS A 18 -8.20 -0.52 0.53
N HIS A 19 -7.55 0.16 -0.41
CA HIS A 19 -6.10 0.35 -0.39
C HIS A 19 -5.64 1.11 0.87
N TRP A 20 -6.30 2.22 1.21
CA TRP A 20 -5.97 3.00 2.42
C TRP A 20 -6.24 2.24 3.71
N LEU A 21 -7.33 1.45 3.77
CA LEU A 21 -7.59 0.59 4.91
C LEU A 21 -6.49 -0.48 5.07
N ASN A 22 -6.01 -1.05 3.95
CA ASN A 22 -4.91 -2.00 3.98
C ASN A 22 -3.58 -1.36 4.41
N ALA A 23 -3.30 -0.15 3.93
CA ALA A 23 -2.12 0.61 4.33
C ALA A 23 -2.15 0.94 5.83
N PHE A 24 -3.31 1.37 6.35
CA PHE A 24 -3.49 1.60 7.78
C PHE A 24 -3.24 0.32 8.60
N ALA A 25 -3.84 -0.81 8.21
CA ALA A 25 -3.63 -2.09 8.88
C ALA A 25 -2.15 -2.53 8.83
N PHE A 26 -1.46 -2.32 7.69
CA PHE A 26 -0.02 -2.57 7.56
C PHE A 26 0.81 -1.77 8.57
N PHE A 27 0.58 -0.45 8.69
CA PHE A 27 1.31 0.37 9.65
C PHE A 27 1.04 -0.06 11.09
N MET A 28 -0.21 -0.42 11.42
CA MET A 28 -0.55 -0.90 12.76
C MET A 28 0.11 -2.26 13.05
N LEU A 29 0.13 -3.18 12.09
CA LEU A 29 0.83 -4.46 12.21
C LEU A 29 2.33 -4.26 12.42
N PHE A 30 2.95 -3.37 11.64
CA PHE A 30 4.35 -3.01 11.78
C PHE A 30 4.64 -2.49 13.19
N LEU A 31 3.93 -1.46 13.64
CA LEU A 31 4.15 -0.81 14.94
C LEU A 31 3.92 -1.76 16.12
N THR A 32 2.88 -2.58 16.07
CA THR A 32 2.55 -3.51 17.17
C THR A 32 3.55 -4.66 17.31
N ALA A 33 4.28 -5.02 16.25
CA ALA A 33 5.30 -6.07 16.28
C ALA A 33 6.74 -5.56 16.42
N LEU A 34 7.00 -4.25 16.24
CA LEU A 34 8.34 -3.67 16.38
C LEU A 34 9.10 -4.12 17.66
N PRO A 35 8.48 -4.16 18.86
CA PRO A 35 9.17 -4.57 20.09
C PRO A 35 9.57 -6.05 20.13
N LEU A 36 8.95 -6.90 19.28
CA LEU A 36 9.33 -8.31 19.13
C LEU A 36 10.59 -8.45 18.26
N TYR A 37 10.87 -7.47 17.40
CA TYR A 37 12.01 -7.51 16.48
C TYR A 37 13.28 -6.94 17.10
N THR A 38 13.18 -5.87 17.89
CA THR A 38 14.35 -5.26 18.56
C THR A 38 13.98 -4.58 19.87
N ASP A 39 14.90 -4.65 20.84
CA ASP A 39 14.75 -4.05 22.16
C ASP A 39 14.63 -2.52 22.12
N THR A 40 15.09 -1.86 21.04
CA THR A 40 14.95 -0.41 20.82
C THR A 40 13.51 0.07 20.98
N PHE A 41 12.52 -0.77 20.64
CA PHE A 41 11.11 -0.42 20.68
C PHE A 41 10.38 -0.92 21.94
N ARG A 42 11.09 -1.44 22.96
CA ARG A 42 10.47 -1.91 24.22
C ARG A 42 9.62 -0.86 24.93
N PHE A 43 9.90 0.43 24.72
CA PHE A 43 9.09 1.50 25.30
C PHE A 43 7.59 1.39 24.92
N LEU A 44 7.27 0.79 23.77
CA LEU A 44 5.88 0.54 23.36
C LEU A 44 5.17 -0.42 24.33
N TYR A 45 5.86 -1.42 24.89
CA TYR A 45 5.28 -2.28 25.93
C TYR A 45 4.98 -1.51 27.22
N ASN A 46 5.82 -0.54 27.57
CA ASN A 46 5.59 0.28 28.76
C ASN A 46 4.39 1.23 28.59
N ILE A 47 4.18 1.75 27.38
CA ILE A 47 3.06 2.68 27.09
C ILE A 47 1.74 1.92 26.90
N PHE A 48 1.74 0.84 26.13
CA PHE A 48 0.52 0.18 25.67
C PHE A 48 0.23 -1.16 26.37
N GLY A 49 1.24 -1.81 26.92
CA GLY A 49 1.16 -3.18 27.45
C GLY A 49 1.39 -4.25 26.39
N ASP A 50 2.08 -5.32 26.80
CA ASP A 50 2.40 -6.49 25.98
C ASP A 50 1.15 -7.19 25.41
N LYS A 51 0.16 -7.46 26.27
CA LYS A 51 -1.09 -8.12 25.87
C LYS A 51 -1.90 -7.25 24.92
N THR A 52 -1.95 -5.94 25.17
CA THR A 52 -2.67 -4.99 24.31
C THR A 52 -2.08 -4.98 22.91
N LEU A 53 -0.76 -4.86 22.77
CA LEU A 53 -0.09 -4.89 21.47
C LEU A 53 -0.27 -6.23 20.77
N MET A 54 -0.23 -7.34 21.50
CA MET A 54 -0.50 -8.68 20.96
C MET A 54 -1.92 -8.80 20.39
N TYR A 55 -2.94 -8.38 21.15
CA TYR A 55 -4.33 -8.43 20.68
C TYR A 55 -4.56 -7.46 19.52
N ALA A 56 -4.02 -6.26 19.59
CA ALA A 56 -4.08 -5.28 18.52
C ALA A 56 -3.48 -5.84 17.22
N HIS A 57 -2.28 -6.44 17.28
CA HIS A 57 -1.65 -7.06 16.12
C HIS A 57 -2.55 -8.11 15.46
N ARG A 58 -3.20 -8.96 16.25
CA ARG A 58 -4.13 -9.98 15.72
C ARG A 58 -5.35 -9.36 15.04
N VAL A 59 -5.95 -8.34 15.66
CA VAL A 59 -7.12 -7.64 15.09
C VAL A 59 -6.76 -6.94 13.78
N PHE A 60 -5.63 -6.22 13.74
CA PHE A 60 -5.14 -5.60 12.52
C PHE A 60 -4.72 -6.63 11.47
N GLY A 61 -4.26 -7.80 11.88
CA GLY A 61 -3.98 -8.93 10.99
C GLY A 61 -5.24 -9.41 10.27
N VAL A 62 -6.35 -9.58 11.01
CA VAL A 62 -7.65 -9.90 10.41
C VAL A 62 -8.09 -8.81 9.44
N MET A 63 -7.96 -7.53 9.82
CA MET A 63 -8.29 -6.40 8.95
C MET A 63 -7.45 -6.41 7.65
N PHE A 64 -6.14 -6.60 7.75
CA PHE A 64 -5.22 -6.63 6.61
C PHE A 64 -5.52 -7.79 5.65
N ILE A 65 -5.90 -8.94 6.17
CA ILE A 65 -6.25 -10.11 5.34
C ILE A 65 -7.63 -9.95 4.70
N LEU A 66 -8.64 -9.50 5.46
CA LEU A 66 -10.01 -9.41 4.96
C LEU A 66 -10.22 -8.24 4.00
N THR A 67 -9.52 -7.13 4.17
CA THR A 67 -9.66 -5.93 3.32
C THR A 67 -9.49 -6.22 1.83
N PRO A 68 -8.42 -6.88 1.34
CA PRO A 68 -8.29 -7.23 -0.07
C PRO A 68 -9.32 -8.27 -0.52
N ILE A 69 -9.76 -9.20 0.33
CA ILE A 69 -10.80 -10.19 0.00
C ILE A 69 -12.13 -9.49 -0.26
N ILE A 70 -12.55 -8.60 0.66
CA ILE A 70 -13.76 -7.79 0.51
C ILE A 70 -13.60 -6.84 -0.68
N GLY A 71 -12.45 -6.19 -0.81
CA GLY A 71 -12.09 -5.30 -1.91
C GLY A 71 -12.21 -5.98 -3.28
N PHE A 72 -11.82 -7.25 -3.38
CA PHE A 72 -11.95 -8.03 -4.61
C PHE A 72 -13.42 -8.25 -5.01
N VAL A 73 -14.34 -8.30 -4.05
CA VAL A 73 -15.78 -8.41 -4.31
C VAL A 73 -16.38 -7.06 -4.70
N ILE A 74 -16.09 -5.99 -3.95
CA ILE A 74 -16.76 -4.68 -4.12
C ILE A 74 -16.10 -3.76 -5.15
N ALA A 75 -14.81 -3.97 -5.44
CA ALA A 75 -14.01 -3.17 -6.37
C ALA A 75 -13.25 -4.06 -7.38
N ARG A 76 -13.91 -5.14 -7.81
CA ARG A 76 -13.34 -6.24 -8.61
C ARG A 76 -12.54 -5.76 -9.82
N LYS A 77 -13.07 -4.79 -10.56
CA LYS A 77 -12.41 -4.25 -11.77
C LYS A 77 -11.05 -3.64 -11.44
N GLY A 78 -10.97 -2.82 -10.40
CA GLY A 78 -9.71 -2.23 -9.94
C GLY A 78 -8.68 -3.28 -9.54
N TYR A 79 -9.09 -4.30 -8.79
CA TYR A 79 -8.19 -5.40 -8.39
C TYR A 79 -7.73 -6.26 -9.57
N ILE A 80 -8.58 -6.55 -10.56
CA ILE A 80 -8.18 -7.28 -11.77
C ILE A 80 -7.15 -6.47 -12.58
N ILE A 81 -7.36 -5.15 -12.73
CA ILE A 81 -6.40 -4.26 -13.41
C ILE A 81 -5.08 -4.27 -12.65
N MET A 82 -5.10 -4.08 -11.33
CA MET A 82 -3.91 -4.10 -10.48
C MET A 82 -3.14 -5.43 -10.63
N LEU A 83 -3.83 -6.57 -10.59
CA LEU A 83 -3.19 -7.88 -10.77
C LEU A 83 -2.57 -8.00 -12.18
N LYS A 84 -3.27 -7.54 -13.21
CA LYS A 84 -2.73 -7.54 -14.57
C LYS A 84 -1.47 -6.67 -14.67
N GLU A 85 -1.47 -5.48 -14.08
CA GLU A 85 -0.34 -4.55 -14.09
C GLU A 85 0.86 -5.13 -13.30
N ILE A 86 0.63 -5.75 -12.13
CA ILE A 86 1.67 -6.37 -11.31
C ILE A 86 2.44 -7.47 -12.07
N PHE A 87 1.78 -8.18 -12.99
CA PHE A 87 2.39 -9.26 -13.75
C PHE A 87 2.73 -8.88 -15.20
N SER A 88 2.53 -7.63 -15.60
CA SER A 88 2.77 -7.17 -16.97
C SER A 88 3.98 -6.24 -17.02
N PHE A 89 5.15 -6.82 -17.31
CA PHE A 89 6.39 -6.07 -17.51
C PHE A 89 6.82 -6.09 -18.98
N GLY A 90 7.22 -4.94 -19.49
CA GLY A 90 7.74 -4.75 -20.84
C GLY A 90 9.10 -4.06 -20.87
N LYS A 91 9.60 -3.84 -22.09
CA LYS A 91 10.88 -3.15 -22.31
C LYS A 91 10.92 -1.75 -21.69
N LYS A 92 9.78 -1.04 -21.70
CA LYS A 92 9.65 0.31 -21.11
C LYS A 92 9.81 0.31 -19.59
N ASP A 93 9.31 -0.71 -18.90
CA ASP A 93 9.47 -0.83 -17.45
C ASP A 93 10.93 -1.07 -17.09
N MET A 94 11.65 -1.86 -17.90
CA MET A 94 13.09 -2.07 -17.71
C MET A 94 13.88 -0.77 -17.94
N GLU A 95 13.54 -0.01 -18.98
CA GLU A 95 14.13 1.31 -19.25
C GLU A 95 13.84 2.31 -18.12
N PHE A 96 12.61 2.31 -17.60
CA PHE A 96 12.23 3.11 -16.44
C PHE A 96 13.12 2.76 -15.24
N MET A 97 13.28 1.48 -14.91
CA MET A 97 14.09 1.04 -13.76
C MET A 97 15.57 1.43 -13.87
N GLN A 98 16.12 1.54 -15.08
CA GLN A 98 17.49 2.01 -15.30
C GLN A 98 17.65 3.52 -15.08
N LYS A 99 16.65 4.31 -15.46
CA LYS A 99 16.68 5.78 -15.39
C LYS A 99 16.16 6.33 -14.06
N PHE A 100 15.28 5.61 -13.40
CA PHE A 100 14.61 5.99 -12.15
C PHE A 100 15.55 6.42 -11.03
N PRO A 101 16.73 5.81 -10.79
CA PRO A 101 17.65 6.31 -9.78
C PRO A 101 18.15 7.75 -10.04
N LEU A 102 18.31 8.14 -11.31
CA LEU A 102 18.70 9.52 -11.66
C LEU A 102 17.54 10.48 -11.42
N GLU A 103 16.33 10.10 -11.80
CA GLU A 103 15.08 10.83 -11.51
C GLU A 103 14.90 11.04 -10.00
N LEU A 104 15.10 9.99 -9.19
CA LEU A 104 15.02 10.04 -7.73
C LEU A 104 16.06 10.99 -7.09
N MET A 105 17.22 11.15 -7.73
CA MET A 105 18.25 12.10 -7.31
C MET A 105 17.95 13.55 -7.77
N GLY A 106 16.79 13.79 -8.39
CA GLY A 106 16.38 15.11 -8.89
C GLY A 106 17.04 15.50 -10.21
N LYS A 107 17.63 14.54 -10.95
CA LYS A 107 18.00 14.76 -12.36
C LYS A 107 16.76 14.54 -13.22
N ASP A 108 16.79 15.05 -14.45
CA ASP A 108 15.70 14.91 -15.42
C ASP A 108 16.14 14.04 -16.61
N PRO A 109 16.35 12.71 -16.42
CA PRO A 109 16.60 11.80 -17.53
C PRO A 109 15.38 11.71 -18.44
N HIS A 110 15.60 11.49 -19.74
CA HIS A 110 14.48 11.28 -20.66
C HIS A 110 13.72 9.97 -20.34
N MET A 111 12.60 10.07 -19.64
CA MET A 111 11.82 8.92 -19.17
C MET A 111 10.95 8.28 -20.28
N PRO A 112 10.74 6.96 -20.27
CA PRO A 112 9.82 6.31 -21.20
C PRO A 112 8.37 6.70 -20.91
N PRO A 113 7.48 6.75 -21.92
CA PRO A 113 6.06 7.05 -21.73
C PRO A 113 5.39 6.09 -20.74
N GLN A 114 4.65 6.65 -19.77
CA GLN A 114 3.94 5.95 -18.68
C GLN A 114 2.43 5.85 -18.95
#